data_AF-A0AAV6JQD0-F1
#
_entry.id   AF-A0AAV6JQD0-F1
#
_cell.length_a   1.000
_cell.length_b   1.000
_cell.length_c   1.000
_cell.angle_alpha   90.00
_cell.angle_beta   90.00
_cell.angle_gamma   90.00
#
_symmetry.space_group_name_H-M   'P 1'
#
loop_
_entity.id
_entity.type
_entity.pdbx_description
1 polymer ?
#
loop_
_entity_poly.entity_id
_entity_poly.type
_entity_poly.pdbx_seq_one_letter_code
_entity_poly.pdbx_strand_id
1 'polypeptide(L)'
;MGGGWRMQKFEVYRVVLQKLRDSENKEASQPGFEDELCIHFNRLPPSYATEVNVLQPEDVIMHMKLLRRAEDPTTRPAFEVRIVQVLVSDLNCGEFVYLKFKRNVDAQTSGQGGGDGEQHFSRDAKLSELCGQFFEIAFSTVDKPKLLNQLTSLLSEIGLNIHEAHAFSTSDGYALDVFVVDGWPSEETEQLKDALERKIPKIEIEDVNTADKRIASRLKIEQTVKALQEARVRVQLLEEEHALAVQEDLAIASAATSSPQLGPDDSVFKDVLIRISL
;
A
#
# COMPACT_ATOMS: atom_id res chain seq x y z
N MET A 1 8.23 27.63 -3.94
CA MET A 1 7.54 26.77 -4.92
C MET A 1 8.55 26.43 -5.99
N GLY A 2 9.02 25.18 -6.07
CA GLY A 2 10.14 24.83 -6.95
C GLY A 2 10.42 23.34 -6.96
N GLY A 3 9.41 22.53 -7.32
CA GLY A 3 9.66 21.17 -7.80
C GLY A 3 9.89 21.26 -9.30
N GLY A 4 11.14 21.10 -9.75
CA GLY A 4 11.51 21.27 -11.14
C GLY A 4 10.71 20.32 -12.04
N TRP A 5 9.91 20.88 -12.94
CA TRP A 5 9.31 20.12 -14.04
C TRP A 5 10.43 19.42 -14.79
N ARG A 6 10.37 18.09 -14.89
CA ARG A 6 11.16 17.40 -15.91
C ARG A 6 10.57 17.80 -17.26
N MET A 7 11.41 18.22 -18.21
CA MET A 7 10.98 18.67 -19.55
C MET A 7 9.97 17.71 -20.19
N GLN A 8 10.15 16.41 -19.97
CA GLN A 8 9.25 15.36 -20.46
C GLN A 8 7.82 15.46 -19.93
N LYS A 9 7.62 15.74 -18.63
CA LYS A 9 6.26 15.92 -18.07
C LYS A 9 5.56 17.12 -18.70
N PHE A 10 6.30 18.21 -18.90
CA PHE A 10 5.75 19.43 -19.48
C PHE A 10 5.33 19.21 -20.95
N GLU A 11 6.16 18.51 -21.73
CA GLU A 11 5.84 18.20 -23.12
C GLU A 11 4.59 17.32 -23.24
N VAL A 12 4.52 16.26 -22.45
CA VAL A 12 3.36 15.36 -22.42
C VAL A 12 2.09 16.09 -21.98
N TYR A 13 2.18 16.91 -20.93
CA TYR A 13 1.09 17.78 -20.49
C TYR A 13 0.57 18.66 -21.63
N ARG A 14 1.46 19.31 -22.38
CA ARG A 14 1.08 20.19 -23.50
C ARG A 14 0.38 19.42 -24.62
N VAL A 15 0.92 18.24 -24.99
CA VAL A 15 0.32 17.39 -26.02
C VAL A 15 -1.09 16.94 -25.61
N VAL A 16 -1.25 16.49 -24.36
CA VAL A 16 -2.56 16.07 -23.82
C VAL A 16 -3.54 17.25 -23.82
N LEU A 17 -3.13 18.40 -23.29
CA LEU A 17 -3.99 19.59 -23.24
C LEU A 17 -4.44 20.02 -24.64
N GLN A 18 -3.53 20.05 -25.60
CA GLN A 18 -3.85 20.41 -26.99
C GLN A 18 -4.86 19.43 -27.59
N LYS A 19 -4.62 18.12 -27.47
CA LYS A 19 -5.53 17.12 -28.04
C LYS A 19 -6.92 17.16 -27.40
N LEU A 20 -7.02 17.40 -26.09
CA LEU A 20 -8.32 17.52 -25.42
C LEU A 20 -9.13 18.72 -25.93
N ARG A 21 -8.44 19.81 -26.30
CA ARG A 21 -9.07 20.99 -26.91
C ARG A 21 -9.51 20.72 -28.34
N ASP A 22 -8.65 20.07 -29.12
CA ASP A 22 -8.93 19.74 -30.52
C ASP A 22 -10.12 18.76 -30.64
N SER A 23 -10.29 17.87 -29.66
CA SER A 23 -11.42 16.92 -29.59
C SER A 23 -12.72 17.53 -29.02
N GLU A 24 -12.78 18.85 -28.79
CA GLU A 24 -13.91 19.56 -28.17
C GLU A 24 -14.41 18.90 -26.87
N ASN A 25 -13.49 18.40 -26.05
CA ASN A 25 -13.84 17.71 -24.83
C ASN A 25 -14.52 18.68 -23.84
N LYS A 26 -15.72 18.30 -23.36
CA LYS A 26 -16.51 19.13 -22.42
C LYS A 26 -15.80 19.41 -21.10
N GLU A 27 -14.96 18.48 -20.64
CA GLU A 27 -14.16 18.63 -19.43
C GLU A 27 -13.06 19.68 -19.65
N ALA A 28 -12.39 19.63 -20.80
CA ALA A 28 -11.29 20.54 -21.12
C ALA A 28 -11.74 21.98 -21.39
N SER A 29 -13.03 22.16 -21.65
CA SER A 29 -13.67 23.47 -21.80
C SER A 29 -14.06 24.11 -20.46
N GLN A 30 -13.96 23.40 -19.33
CA GLN A 30 -14.32 23.96 -18.02
C GLN A 30 -13.31 25.02 -17.56
N PRO A 31 -13.75 26.09 -16.87
CA PRO A 31 -12.84 27.04 -16.26
C PRO A 31 -11.99 26.35 -15.19
N GLY A 32 -10.68 26.63 -15.18
CA GLY A 32 -9.73 26.02 -14.23
C GLY A 32 -9.21 24.64 -14.62
N PHE A 33 -9.68 24.05 -15.73
CA PHE A 33 -9.21 22.73 -16.18
C PHE A 33 -7.69 22.65 -16.39
N GLU A 34 -7.08 23.70 -16.98
CA GLU A 34 -5.62 23.74 -17.19
C GLU A 34 -4.84 23.62 -15.88
N ASP A 35 -5.31 24.30 -14.83
CA ASP A 35 -4.72 24.28 -13.49
C ASP A 35 -4.90 22.91 -12.85
N GLU A 36 -6.09 22.31 -12.95
CA GLU A 36 -6.36 20.96 -12.46
C GLU A 36 -5.47 19.92 -13.16
N LEU A 37 -5.32 20.00 -14.47
CA LEU A 37 -4.48 19.11 -15.26
C LEU A 37 -3.00 19.28 -14.88
N CYS A 38 -2.56 20.52 -14.69
CA CYS A 38 -1.22 20.84 -14.21
C CYS A 38 -0.95 20.23 -12.82
N ILE A 39 -1.89 20.40 -11.88
CA ILE A 39 -1.83 19.79 -10.55
C ILE A 39 -1.76 18.26 -10.66
N HIS A 40 -2.57 17.66 -11.54
CA HIS A 40 -2.59 16.21 -11.77
C HIS A 40 -1.23 15.66 -12.24
N PHE A 41 -0.59 16.29 -13.23
CA PHE A 41 0.75 15.87 -13.67
C PHE A 41 1.83 16.09 -12.60
N ASN A 42 1.67 17.09 -11.74
CA ASN A 42 2.60 17.39 -10.66
C ASN A 42 2.50 16.40 -9.49
N ARG A 43 1.29 15.93 -9.15
CA ARG A 43 1.09 14.94 -8.07
C ARG A 43 1.56 13.54 -8.44
N LEU A 44 1.56 13.18 -9.72
CA LEU A 44 1.97 11.84 -10.19
C LEU A 44 3.49 11.71 -10.33
N PRO A 45 4.06 10.49 -10.30
CA PRO A 45 5.49 10.30 -10.54
C PRO A 45 5.84 10.57 -12.00
N PRO A 46 7.11 10.83 -12.34
CA PRO A 46 7.51 11.07 -13.72
C PRO A 46 7.30 9.88 -14.67
N SER A 47 7.25 8.65 -14.15
CA SER A 47 6.90 7.44 -14.93
C SER A 47 5.49 7.53 -15.54
N TYR A 48 4.57 8.25 -14.90
CA TYR A 48 3.24 8.46 -15.45
C TYR A 48 3.29 9.14 -16.83
N ALA A 49 4.16 10.13 -17.02
CA ALA A 49 4.27 10.83 -18.30
C ALA A 49 4.90 9.96 -19.40
N THR A 50 5.67 8.93 -19.05
CA THR A 50 6.23 7.98 -20.03
C THR A 50 5.26 6.87 -20.39
N GLU A 51 4.37 6.51 -19.49
CA GLU A 51 3.48 5.35 -19.62
C GLU A 51 2.06 5.74 -20.05
N VAL A 52 1.66 7.01 -19.87
CA VAL A 52 0.33 7.47 -20.28
C VAL A 52 0.16 7.47 -21.79
N ASN A 53 -0.97 6.95 -22.26
CA ASN A 53 -1.30 6.94 -23.67
C ASN A 53 -1.71 8.33 -24.17
N VAL A 54 -0.75 9.08 -24.72
CA VAL A 54 -1.01 10.39 -25.33
C VAL A 54 -1.85 10.33 -26.61
N LEU A 55 -2.06 9.14 -27.20
CA LEU A 55 -3.00 8.98 -28.33
C LEU A 55 -4.45 9.09 -27.86
N GLN A 56 -4.72 8.77 -26.59
CA GLN A 56 -6.03 8.85 -25.98
C GLN A 56 -6.00 9.71 -24.71
N PRO A 57 -6.05 11.04 -24.86
CA PRO A 57 -5.96 11.93 -23.72
C PRO A 57 -7.16 11.81 -22.76
N GLU A 58 -8.26 11.17 -23.17
CA GLU A 58 -9.39 10.84 -22.29
C GLU A 58 -8.99 9.92 -21.13
N ASP A 59 -7.91 9.15 -21.28
CA ASP A 59 -7.37 8.31 -20.20
C ASP A 59 -6.88 9.17 -19.04
N VAL A 60 -6.26 10.32 -19.33
CA VAL A 60 -5.85 11.29 -18.30
C VAL A 60 -7.06 11.84 -17.55
N ILE A 61 -8.14 12.17 -18.26
CA ILE A 61 -9.38 12.63 -17.62
C ILE A 61 -9.98 11.52 -16.74
N MET A 62 -9.98 10.28 -17.21
CA MET A 62 -10.46 9.13 -16.44
C MET A 62 -9.65 8.97 -15.15
N HIS A 63 -8.31 9.04 -15.22
CA HIS A 63 -7.42 8.99 -14.06
C HIS A 63 -7.68 10.14 -13.08
N MET A 64 -7.84 11.37 -13.57
CA MET A 64 -8.20 12.53 -12.74
C MET A 64 -9.52 12.27 -12.00
N LYS A 65 -10.53 11.71 -12.67
CA LYS A 65 -11.84 11.42 -12.08
C LYS A 65 -11.77 10.28 -11.06
N LEU A 66 -10.97 9.24 -11.31
CA LEU A 66 -10.77 8.16 -10.35
C LEU A 66 -10.08 8.66 -9.09
N LEU A 67 -9.04 9.48 -9.23
CA LEU A 67 -8.34 10.07 -8.10
C LEU A 67 -9.24 10.99 -7.29
N ARG A 68 -10.06 11.83 -7.95
CA ARG A 68 -11.07 12.66 -7.27
C ARG A 68 -12.12 11.82 -6.54
N ARG A 69 -12.66 10.77 -7.18
CA ARG A 69 -13.62 9.85 -6.54
C ARG A 69 -12.99 9.21 -5.30
N ALA A 70 -11.76 8.71 -5.43
CA ALA A 70 -11.02 8.14 -4.33
C ALA A 70 -10.74 9.12 -3.18
N GLU A 71 -10.99 10.43 -3.28
CA GLU A 71 -10.92 11.32 -2.11
C GLU A 71 -12.06 11.05 -1.11
N ASP A 72 -13.22 10.56 -1.55
CA ASP A 72 -14.33 10.17 -0.68
C ASP A 72 -14.16 8.72 -0.16
N PRO A 73 -14.02 8.51 1.16
CA PRO A 73 -13.88 7.17 1.75
C PRO A 73 -15.00 6.20 1.39
N THR A 74 -16.21 6.69 1.11
CA THR A 74 -17.38 5.83 0.81
C THR A 74 -17.39 5.27 -0.61
N THR A 75 -16.57 5.84 -1.49
CA THR A 75 -16.47 5.42 -2.90
C THR A 75 -15.17 4.69 -3.21
N ARG A 76 -14.36 4.41 -2.18
CA ARG A 76 -13.09 3.69 -2.31
C ARG A 76 -13.29 2.17 -2.31
N PRO A 77 -12.37 1.45 -2.97
CA PRO A 77 -11.54 1.91 -4.10
C PRO A 77 -12.44 2.33 -5.27
N ALA A 78 -12.15 3.51 -5.82
CA ALA A 78 -12.80 3.98 -7.04
C ALA A 78 -12.18 3.23 -8.22
N PHE A 79 -12.98 2.75 -9.16
CA PHE A 79 -12.45 2.03 -10.32
C PHE A 79 -13.26 2.25 -11.59
N GLU A 80 -12.65 1.96 -12.73
CA GLU A 80 -13.26 2.05 -14.06
C GLU A 80 -12.81 0.86 -14.91
N VAL A 81 -13.74 0.28 -15.68
CA VAL A 81 -13.47 -0.83 -16.61
C VAL A 81 -13.76 -0.35 -18.02
N ARG A 82 -12.82 -0.56 -18.95
CA ARG A 82 -13.00 -0.22 -20.36
C ARG A 82 -12.50 -1.34 -21.25
N ILE A 83 -13.21 -1.58 -22.34
CA ILE A 83 -12.79 -2.51 -23.38
C ILE A 83 -11.59 -1.93 -24.13
N VAL A 84 -10.57 -2.76 -24.36
CA VAL A 84 -9.45 -2.50 -25.26
C VAL A 84 -9.43 -3.60 -26.32
N GLN A 85 -9.58 -3.22 -27.59
CA GLN A 85 -9.53 -4.17 -28.69
C GLN A 85 -8.06 -4.37 -29.12
N VAL A 86 -7.63 -5.60 -29.41
CA VAL A 86 -6.25 -5.88 -29.81
C VAL A 86 -6.27 -6.63 -31.13
N LEU A 87 -5.71 -6.02 -32.18
CA LEU A 87 -5.50 -6.74 -33.42
C LEU A 87 -4.33 -7.69 -33.23
N VAL A 88 -4.59 -9.00 -33.23
CA VAL A 88 -3.53 -9.99 -33.36
C VAL A 88 -3.16 -10.03 -34.83
N SER A 89 -1.93 -9.62 -35.15
CA SER A 89 -1.41 -9.79 -36.50
C SER A 89 -1.12 -11.28 -36.69
N ASP A 90 -1.91 -11.93 -37.55
CA ASP A 90 -1.59 -13.27 -38.03
C ASP A 90 -0.18 -13.27 -38.60
N LEU A 91 0.66 -14.17 -38.06
CA LEU A 91 2.03 -14.54 -38.47
C LEU A 91 3.16 -13.97 -37.56
N ASN A 92 3.48 -14.76 -36.54
CA ASN A 92 4.86 -15.03 -36.11
C ASN A 92 5.70 -13.87 -35.53
N CYS A 93 5.07 -12.85 -34.94
CA CYS A 93 5.78 -11.88 -34.09
C CYS A 93 5.02 -11.76 -32.76
N GLY A 94 5.72 -11.89 -31.64
CA GLY A 94 5.15 -11.76 -30.29
C GLY A 94 4.79 -10.31 -29.92
N GLU A 95 4.26 -9.55 -30.87
CA GLU A 95 3.96 -8.12 -30.73
C GLU A 95 2.45 -7.90 -30.91
N PHE A 96 1.77 -7.59 -29.81
CA PHE A 96 0.37 -7.19 -29.79
C PHE A 96 0.28 -5.67 -29.97
N VAL A 97 -0.60 -5.20 -30.86
CA VAL A 97 -0.90 -3.76 -30.96
C VAL A 97 -2.29 -3.52 -30.37
N TYR A 98 -2.33 -2.79 -29.25
CA TYR A 98 -3.57 -2.39 -28.59
C TYR A 98 -4.24 -1.28 -29.40
N LEU A 99 -5.34 -1.59 -30.08
CA LEU A 99 -6.19 -0.59 -30.74
C LEU A 99 -7.48 -0.44 -29.94
N LYS A 100 -7.55 0.59 -29.08
CA LYS A 100 -8.79 0.90 -28.33
C LYS A 100 -9.86 1.43 -29.29
N PHE A 101 -10.61 0.53 -29.92
CA PHE A 101 -11.79 0.90 -30.71
C PHE A 101 -12.98 1.14 -29.79
N LYS A 102 -13.59 2.32 -29.88
CA LYS A 102 -14.90 2.58 -29.30
C LYS A 102 -15.92 1.76 -30.11
N ARG A 103 -16.50 0.72 -29.53
CA ARG A 103 -17.65 0.03 -30.13
C ARG A 103 -18.76 1.07 -30.31
N ASN A 104 -19.03 1.45 -31.55
CA ASN A 104 -20.25 2.17 -31.90
C ASN A 104 -21.40 1.19 -31.73
N VAL A 105 -22.02 1.16 -30.56
CA VAL A 105 -23.41 0.70 -30.46
C VAL A 105 -24.22 1.86 -31.00
N ASP A 106 -24.59 1.76 -32.28
CA ASP A 106 -25.81 2.32 -32.89
C ASP A 106 -25.63 2.47 -34.41
N ALA A 107 -26.11 1.48 -35.17
CA ALA A 107 -26.50 1.67 -36.58
C ALA A 107 -27.38 0.51 -37.05
N GLN A 108 -28.64 0.45 -36.58
CA GLN A 108 -29.69 0.06 -37.49
C GLN A 108 -30.02 1.28 -38.34
N THR A 109 -29.46 1.34 -39.55
CA THR A 109 -29.97 2.22 -40.58
C THR A 109 -30.07 1.42 -41.87
N SER A 110 -31.33 1.16 -42.23
CA SER A 110 -31.79 0.72 -43.53
C SER A 110 -31.17 1.55 -44.66
N GLY A 111 -30.65 0.89 -45.69
CA GLY A 111 -30.21 1.52 -46.92
C GLY A 111 -30.04 0.50 -48.04
N GLN A 112 -30.97 0.53 -48.98
CA GLN A 112 -31.07 -0.34 -50.15
C GLN A 112 -30.30 0.28 -51.33
N GLY A 113 -29.48 -0.51 -52.03
CA GLY A 113 -28.82 -0.11 -53.28
C GLY A 113 -27.84 -1.17 -53.77
N GLY A 114 -28.08 -1.75 -54.95
CA GLY A 114 -27.31 -2.87 -55.50
C GLY A 114 -26.19 -2.47 -56.45
N GLY A 115 -25.43 -3.48 -56.89
CA GLY A 115 -24.58 -3.45 -58.07
C GLY A 115 -23.11 -3.80 -57.83
N ASP A 116 -22.71 -4.95 -58.40
CA ASP A 116 -21.41 -5.18 -59.05
C ASP A 116 -20.32 -5.86 -58.21
N GLY A 117 -19.90 -7.03 -58.69
CA GLY A 117 -19.00 -7.95 -58.00
C GLY A 117 -17.55 -7.47 -57.95
N GLU A 118 -17.13 -7.06 -56.76
CA GLU A 118 -15.78 -7.27 -56.28
C GLU A 118 -15.85 -8.31 -55.17
N GLN A 119 -14.99 -9.32 -55.20
CA GLN A 119 -14.80 -10.23 -54.06
C GLN A 119 -14.13 -9.46 -52.92
N HIS A 120 -14.88 -8.56 -52.30
CA HIS A 120 -14.57 -7.94 -51.02
C HIS A 120 -14.80 -9.02 -49.95
N PHE A 121 -13.89 -10.00 -49.89
CA PHE A 121 -13.76 -10.88 -48.74
C PHE A 121 -13.64 -9.96 -47.52
N SER A 122 -14.67 -9.96 -46.68
CA SER A 122 -14.83 -9.04 -45.55
C SER A 122 -13.59 -9.08 -44.66
N ARG A 123 -12.66 -8.12 -44.84
CA ARG A 123 -11.50 -7.91 -43.96
C ARG A 123 -11.98 -7.70 -42.52
N ASP A 124 -13.16 -7.12 -42.36
CA ASP A 124 -13.78 -6.85 -41.06
C ASP A 124 -14.17 -8.15 -40.34
N ALA A 125 -14.71 -9.15 -41.04
CA ALA A 125 -15.02 -10.45 -40.45
C ALA A 125 -13.74 -11.20 -40.03
N LYS A 126 -12.71 -11.18 -40.88
CA LYS A 126 -11.45 -11.90 -40.63
C LYS A 126 -10.55 -11.24 -39.57
N LEU A 127 -10.59 -9.91 -39.44
CA LEU A 127 -9.89 -9.20 -38.35
C LEU A 127 -10.58 -9.38 -37.00
N SER A 128 -11.91 -9.53 -36.98
CA SER A 128 -12.67 -9.78 -35.74
C SER A 128 -12.34 -11.14 -35.12
N GLU A 129 -12.05 -12.14 -35.96
CA GLU A 129 -11.74 -13.52 -35.56
C GLU A 129 -10.33 -13.68 -34.97
N LEU A 130 -9.47 -12.67 -35.17
CA LEU A 130 -8.11 -12.61 -34.63
C LEU A 130 -8.02 -11.72 -33.40
N CYS A 131 -9.10 -11.07 -32.99
CA CYS A 131 -9.03 -10.10 -31.91
C CYS A 131 -9.20 -10.77 -30.54
N GLY A 132 -8.15 -10.79 -29.73
CA GLY A 132 -8.30 -11.01 -28.29
C GLY A 132 -9.06 -9.85 -27.67
N GLN A 133 -10.04 -10.14 -26.81
CA GLN A 133 -10.77 -9.12 -26.06
C GLN A 133 -10.01 -8.83 -24.76
N PHE A 134 -9.49 -7.61 -24.63
CA PHE A 134 -8.82 -7.16 -23.43
C PHE A 134 -9.66 -6.10 -22.71
N PHE A 135 -9.43 -5.97 -21.42
CA PHE A 135 -10.03 -4.96 -20.57
C PHE A 135 -8.93 -4.16 -19.89
N GLU A 136 -9.09 -2.86 -19.87
CA GLU A 136 -8.33 -1.98 -19.00
C GLU A 136 -9.14 -1.74 -17.73
N ILE A 137 -8.57 -2.04 -16.58
CA ILE A 137 -9.15 -1.81 -15.28
C ILE A 137 -8.23 -0.86 -14.52
N ALA A 138 -8.73 0.32 -14.22
CA ALA A 138 -8.01 1.31 -13.44
C ALA A 138 -8.63 1.42 -12.04
N PHE A 139 -7.81 1.35 -11.00
CA PHE A 139 -8.17 1.51 -9.61
C PHE A 139 -7.53 2.76 -9.03
N SER A 140 -8.24 3.43 -8.13
CA SER A 140 -7.71 4.50 -7.31
C SER A 140 -8.17 4.36 -5.86
N THR A 141 -7.23 4.43 -4.93
CA THR A 141 -7.48 4.33 -3.48
C THR A 141 -6.34 4.96 -2.69
N VAL A 142 -6.39 4.90 -1.37
CA VAL A 142 -5.29 5.36 -0.50
C VAL A 142 -4.06 4.49 -0.75
N ASP A 143 -2.92 5.12 -0.99
CA ASP A 143 -1.65 4.41 -1.14
C ASP A 143 -1.23 3.79 0.20
N LYS A 144 -0.97 2.48 0.17
CA LYS A 144 -0.64 1.70 1.36
C LYS A 144 0.19 0.47 0.99
N PRO A 145 0.97 -0.07 1.94
CA PRO A 145 1.75 -1.28 1.69
C PRO A 145 0.87 -2.44 1.23
N LYS A 146 1.33 -3.17 0.21
CA LYS A 146 0.69 -4.37 -0.37
C LYS A 146 -0.61 -4.14 -1.15
N LEU A 147 -0.99 -2.89 -1.44
CA LEU A 147 -2.17 -2.59 -2.26
C LEU A 147 -2.15 -3.36 -3.59
N LEU A 148 -1.03 -3.31 -4.32
CA LEU A 148 -0.87 -4.01 -5.59
C LEU A 148 -1.08 -5.53 -5.46
N ASN A 149 -0.62 -6.13 -4.37
CA ASN A 149 -0.83 -7.56 -4.11
C ASN A 149 -2.31 -7.87 -3.86
N GLN A 150 -3.01 -7.00 -3.11
CA GLN A 150 -4.44 -7.13 -2.84
C GLN A 150 -5.25 -7.05 -4.13
N LEU A 151 -4.96 -6.06 -4.99
CA LEU A 151 -5.61 -5.90 -6.30
C LEU A 151 -5.31 -7.09 -7.22
N THR A 152 -4.06 -7.51 -7.32
CA THR A 152 -3.66 -8.67 -8.14
C THR A 152 -4.35 -9.96 -7.68
N SER A 153 -4.49 -10.14 -6.37
CA SER A 153 -5.19 -11.30 -5.80
C SER A 153 -6.68 -11.24 -6.13
N LEU A 154 -7.31 -10.08 -6.00
CA LEU A 154 -8.71 -9.88 -6.38
C LEU A 154 -8.96 -10.20 -7.85
N LEU A 155 -8.11 -9.71 -8.76
CA LEU A 155 -8.22 -9.98 -10.20
C LEU A 155 -8.05 -11.47 -10.50
N SER A 156 -7.07 -12.13 -9.86
CA SER A 156 -6.85 -13.57 -10.00
C SER A 156 -8.03 -14.39 -9.47
N GLU A 157 -8.63 -14.00 -8.34
CA GLU A 157 -9.83 -14.69 -7.83
C GLU A 157 -11.02 -14.58 -8.78
N ILE A 158 -11.12 -13.51 -9.57
CA ILE A 158 -12.16 -13.34 -10.60
C ILE A 158 -11.87 -14.24 -11.83
N GLY A 159 -10.63 -14.65 -12.00
CA GLY A 159 -10.18 -15.46 -13.14
C GLY A 159 -9.60 -14.62 -14.29
N LEU A 160 -9.20 -13.38 -14.02
CA LEU A 160 -8.60 -12.49 -15.00
C LEU A 160 -7.10 -12.74 -15.11
N ASN A 161 -6.55 -12.74 -16.32
CA ASN A 161 -5.10 -12.82 -16.53
C ASN A 161 -4.55 -11.42 -16.80
N ILE A 162 -3.52 -11.03 -16.04
CA ILE A 162 -2.89 -9.72 -16.17
C ILE A 162 -1.80 -9.78 -17.23
N HIS A 163 -1.89 -8.90 -18.22
CA HIS A 163 -0.90 -8.73 -19.29
C HIS A 163 0.02 -7.55 -19.03
N GLU A 164 -0.55 -6.46 -18.52
CA GLU A 164 0.18 -5.24 -18.21
C GLU A 164 -0.34 -4.65 -16.90
N ALA A 165 0.55 -4.03 -16.14
CA ALA A 165 0.22 -3.36 -14.89
C ALA A 165 1.10 -2.12 -14.73
N HIS A 166 0.45 -0.97 -14.54
CA HIS A 166 1.09 0.30 -14.22
C HIS A 166 0.61 0.74 -12.84
N ALA A 167 1.56 1.09 -11.97
CA ALA A 167 1.26 1.50 -10.60
C ALA A 167 1.88 2.87 -10.33
N PHE A 168 1.07 3.82 -9.89
CA PHE A 168 1.50 5.19 -9.61
C PHE A 168 1.06 5.63 -8.22
N SER A 169 2.03 5.90 -7.35
CA SER A 169 1.80 6.60 -6.08
C SER A 169 1.83 8.10 -6.28
N THR A 170 0.79 8.80 -5.86
CA THR A 170 0.71 10.25 -5.91
C THR A 170 1.30 10.89 -4.66
N SER A 171 1.82 12.13 -4.79
CA SER A 171 2.45 12.86 -3.69
C SER A 171 1.51 13.22 -2.54
N ASP A 172 0.20 13.15 -2.77
CA ASP A 172 -0.87 13.38 -1.80
C ASP A 172 -1.39 12.09 -1.12
N GLY A 173 -0.72 10.95 -1.34
CA GLY A 173 -0.98 9.71 -0.59
C GLY A 173 -2.06 8.80 -1.19
N TYR A 174 -2.36 8.95 -2.48
CA TYR A 174 -3.24 8.04 -3.23
C TYR A 174 -2.43 7.19 -4.20
N ALA A 175 -3.01 6.07 -4.62
CA ALA A 175 -2.48 5.20 -5.64
C ALA A 175 -3.42 5.21 -6.85
N LEU A 176 -2.85 5.13 -8.05
CA LEU A 176 -3.54 4.88 -9.31
C LEU A 176 -2.88 3.65 -9.95
N ASP A 177 -3.62 2.54 -10.00
CA ASP A 177 -3.15 1.26 -10.55
C ASP A 177 -3.98 0.92 -11.80
N VAL A 178 -3.34 0.72 -12.94
CA VAL A 178 -3.98 0.42 -14.23
C VAL A 178 -3.53 -0.95 -14.72
N PHE A 179 -4.47 -1.84 -14.97
CA PHE A 179 -4.22 -3.20 -15.43
C PHE A 179 -4.84 -3.42 -16.79
N VAL A 180 -4.10 -4.07 -17.69
CA VAL A 180 -4.66 -4.64 -18.92
C VAL A 180 -4.80 -6.14 -18.70
N VAL A 181 -6.02 -6.65 -18.86
CA VAL A 181 -6.37 -8.03 -18.54
C VAL A 181 -7.17 -8.70 -19.66
N ASP A 182 -7.15 -10.03 -19.69
CA ASP A 182 -8.10 -10.86 -20.43
C ASP A 182 -8.75 -11.91 -19.50
N GLY A 183 -9.46 -12.88 -20.09
CA GLY A 183 -10.08 -13.98 -19.35
C GLY A 183 -11.55 -13.74 -18.99
N TRP A 184 -12.15 -12.65 -19.48
CA TRP A 184 -13.58 -12.36 -19.33
C TRP A 184 -14.32 -12.34 -20.68
N PRO A 185 -15.56 -12.87 -20.77
CA PRO A 185 -16.37 -12.83 -21.99
C PRO A 185 -16.66 -11.39 -22.48
N SER A 186 -16.64 -11.18 -23.80
CA SER A 186 -16.73 -9.84 -24.40
C SER A 186 -18.09 -9.17 -24.24
N GLU A 187 -19.14 -9.97 -24.09
CA GLU A 187 -20.55 -9.56 -24.00
C GLU A 187 -20.93 -9.10 -22.58
N GLU A 188 -20.04 -9.29 -21.60
CA GLU A 188 -20.38 -9.25 -20.18
C GLU A 188 -19.57 -8.19 -19.41
N THR A 189 -19.25 -7.06 -20.03
CA THR A 189 -18.46 -5.98 -19.38
C THR A 189 -19.13 -5.44 -18.11
N GLU A 190 -20.45 -5.30 -18.11
CA GLU A 190 -21.19 -4.90 -16.91
C GLU A 190 -21.10 -5.98 -15.81
N GLN A 191 -21.12 -7.26 -16.18
CA GLN A 191 -20.97 -8.34 -15.20
C GLN A 191 -19.55 -8.39 -14.62
N LEU A 192 -18.52 -8.03 -15.40
CA LEU A 192 -17.16 -7.85 -14.89
C LEU A 192 -17.12 -6.74 -13.84
N LYS A 193 -17.79 -5.62 -14.13
CA LYS A 193 -17.91 -4.50 -13.18
C LYS A 193 -18.64 -4.94 -11.89
N ASP A 194 -19.75 -5.66 -12.02
CA ASP A 194 -20.50 -6.21 -10.87
C ASP A 194 -19.66 -7.20 -10.05
N ALA A 195 -18.84 -8.02 -10.73
CA ALA A 195 -17.94 -8.97 -10.07
C ALA A 195 -16.84 -8.25 -9.28
N LEU A 196 -16.29 -7.18 -9.83
CA LEU A 196 -15.32 -6.30 -9.17
C LEU A 196 -15.96 -5.61 -7.96
N GLU A 197 -17.11 -4.95 -8.14
CA GLU A 197 -17.87 -4.27 -7.06
C GLU A 197 -18.15 -5.20 -5.88
N ARG A 198 -18.48 -6.46 -6.16
CA ARG A 198 -18.78 -7.45 -5.11
C ARG A 198 -17.54 -7.91 -4.33
N LYS A 199 -16.36 -7.93 -4.94
CA LYS A 199 -15.13 -8.45 -4.31
C LYS A 199 -14.27 -7.36 -3.67
N ILE A 200 -14.38 -6.13 -4.14
CA ILE A 200 -13.65 -4.97 -3.63
C ILE A 200 -13.72 -4.80 -2.09
N PRO A 201 -14.88 -4.99 -1.42
CA PRO A 201 -14.97 -4.84 0.04
C PRO A 201 -14.01 -5.77 0.82
N LYS A 202 -13.54 -6.86 0.21
CA LYS A 202 -12.58 -7.77 0.85
C LYS A 202 -11.22 -7.10 1.12
N ILE A 203 -10.82 -6.13 0.28
CA ILE A 203 -9.52 -5.46 0.38
C ILE A 203 -9.42 -4.61 1.65
N GLU A 204 -10.51 -3.98 2.09
CA GLU A 204 -10.52 -3.16 3.31
C GLU A 204 -10.54 -4.02 4.58
N ILE A 205 -11.17 -5.20 4.51
CA ILE A 205 -11.29 -6.12 5.66
C ILE A 205 -9.93 -6.75 6.02
N GLU A 206 -9.07 -7.03 5.04
CA GLU A 206 -7.72 -7.56 5.32
C GLU A 206 -6.82 -6.58 6.08
N ASP A 207 -7.01 -5.27 5.85
CA ASP A 207 -6.24 -4.22 6.51
C ASP A 207 -6.56 -4.13 8.00
N VAL A 208 -7.85 -4.14 8.35
CA VAL A 208 -8.32 -4.09 9.75
C VAL A 208 -7.74 -5.27 10.53
N ASN A 209 -7.84 -6.48 9.96
CA ASN A 209 -7.29 -7.70 10.58
C ASN A 209 -5.76 -7.66 10.75
N THR A 210 -5.03 -6.99 9.85
CA THR A 210 -3.57 -6.87 9.94
C THR A 210 -3.16 -5.81 10.97
N ALA A 211 -3.90 -4.71 11.07
CA ALA A 211 -3.69 -3.68 12.07
C ALA A 211 -3.94 -4.22 13.49
N ASP A 212 -5.02 -4.97 13.71
CA ASP A 212 -5.34 -5.61 14.98
C ASP A 212 -4.23 -6.55 15.45
N LYS A 213 -3.69 -7.36 14.53
CA LYS A 213 -2.53 -8.24 14.81
C LYS A 213 -1.28 -7.45 15.23
N ARG A 214 -1.02 -6.30 14.61
CA ARG A 214 0.13 -5.43 14.95
C ARG A 214 -0.05 -4.77 16.32
N ILE A 215 -1.25 -4.27 16.61
CA ILE A 215 -1.59 -3.66 17.90
C ILE A 215 -1.46 -4.71 19.02
N ALA A 216 -2.02 -5.91 18.83
CA ALA A 216 -1.89 -7.00 19.79
C ALA A 216 -0.42 -7.39 20.03
N SER A 217 0.39 -7.42 18.98
CA SER A 217 1.83 -7.72 19.08
C SER A 217 2.59 -6.63 19.86
N ARG A 218 2.33 -5.34 19.60
CA ARG A 218 2.92 -4.22 20.36
C ARG A 218 2.54 -4.27 21.84
N LEU A 219 1.26 -4.49 22.15
CA LEU A 219 0.78 -4.54 23.53
C LEU A 219 1.48 -5.67 24.32
N LYS A 220 1.70 -6.81 23.68
CA LYS A 220 2.39 -7.95 24.30
C LYS A 220 3.87 -7.65 24.59
N ILE A 221 4.53 -6.93 23.69
CA ILE A 221 5.91 -6.45 23.90
C ILE A 221 5.95 -5.46 25.07
N GLU A 222 5.05 -4.46 25.09
CA GLU A 222 4.98 -3.47 26.18
C GLU A 222 4.73 -4.12 27.54
N GLN A 223 3.84 -5.10 27.62
CA GLN A 223 3.60 -5.89 28.84
C GLN A 223 4.85 -6.65 29.30
N THR A 224 5.59 -7.24 28.35
CA THR A 224 6.81 -7.99 28.66
C THR A 224 7.93 -7.06 29.14
N VAL A 225 8.07 -5.89 28.52
CA VAL A 225 9.03 -4.86 28.93
C VAL A 225 8.71 -4.37 30.34
N LYS A 226 7.44 -4.13 30.65
CA LYS A 226 7.00 -3.74 31.99
C LYS A 226 7.33 -4.83 33.03
N ALA A 227 7.02 -6.09 32.74
CA ALA A 227 7.33 -7.20 33.63
C ALA A 227 8.84 -7.36 33.87
N LEU A 228 9.68 -7.16 32.84
CA LEU A 228 11.14 -7.17 32.96
C LEU A 228 11.67 -6.01 33.82
N GLN A 229 11.09 -4.81 33.69
CA GLN A 229 11.45 -3.66 34.52
C GLN A 229 11.10 -3.91 35.99
N GLU A 230 9.91 -4.45 36.27
CA GLU A 230 9.49 -4.83 37.63
C GLU A 230 10.39 -5.92 38.21
N ALA A 231 10.76 -6.94 37.43
CA ALA A 231 11.68 -7.99 37.84
C ALA A 231 13.08 -7.42 38.15
N ARG A 232 13.58 -6.49 37.33
CA ARG A 232 14.86 -5.83 37.55
C ARG A 232 14.90 -5.07 38.87
N VAL A 233 13.83 -4.32 39.20
CA VAL A 233 13.73 -3.61 40.48
C VAL A 233 13.72 -4.59 41.65
N ARG A 234 13.01 -5.72 41.54
CA ARG A 234 12.99 -6.76 42.58
C ARG A 234 14.36 -7.38 42.82
N VAL A 235 15.11 -7.69 41.76
CA VAL A 235 16.48 -8.24 41.89
C VAL A 235 17.39 -7.24 42.61
N GLN A 236 17.32 -5.97 42.24
CA GLN A 236 18.13 -4.92 42.85
C GLN A 236 17.84 -4.76 44.36
N LEU A 237 16.57 -4.85 44.76
CA LEU A 237 16.18 -4.82 46.18
C LEU A 237 16.68 -6.05 46.94
N LEU A 238 16.62 -7.24 46.34
CA LEU A 238 17.13 -8.47 46.97
C LEU A 238 18.66 -8.45 47.11
N GLU A 239 19.37 -7.87 46.14
CA GLU A 239 20.82 -7.67 46.23
C GLU A 239 21.19 -6.72 47.39
N GLU A 240 20.43 -5.64 47.57
CA GLU A 240 20.59 -4.71 48.70
C GLU A 240 20.27 -5.39 50.05
N GLU A 241 19.17 -6.15 50.13
CA GLU A 241 18.78 -6.89 51.34
C GLU A 241 19.82 -7.96 51.72
N HIS A 242 20.34 -8.69 50.73
CA HIS A 242 21.40 -9.67 50.95
C HIS A 242 22.72 -9.00 51.38
N ALA A 243 23.08 -7.84 50.82
CA ALA A 243 24.26 -7.11 51.23
C ALA A 243 24.20 -6.67 52.70
N LEU A 244 23.03 -6.23 53.17
CA LEU A 244 22.79 -5.88 54.58
C LEU A 244 22.90 -7.10 55.50
N ALA A 245 22.29 -8.23 55.12
CA ALA A 245 22.35 -9.47 55.90
C ALA A 245 23.80 -9.99 56.05
N VAL A 246 24.60 -9.92 54.99
CA VAL A 246 26.03 -10.32 55.03
C VAL A 246 26.84 -9.38 55.93
N GLN A 247 26.55 -8.08 55.94
CA GLN A 247 27.19 -7.12 56.85
C GLN A 247 26.85 -7.40 58.32
N GLU A 248 25.61 -7.78 58.60
CA GLU A 248 25.14 -8.11 59.94
C GLU A 248 25.79 -9.40 60.48
N ASP A 249 25.84 -10.46 59.67
CA ASP A 249 26.54 -11.72 60.02
C ASP A 249 28.04 -11.50 60.27
N LEU A 250 28.70 -10.64 59.47
CA LEU A 250 30.12 -10.31 59.65
C LEU A 250 30.36 -9.53 60.95
N ALA A 251 29.46 -8.61 61.32
CA ALA A 251 29.53 -7.87 62.57
C ALA A 251 29.37 -8.81 63.78
N ILE A 252 28.43 -9.76 63.73
CA ILE A 252 28.22 -10.77 64.78
C ILE A 252 29.45 -11.67 64.93
N ALA A 253 30.05 -12.14 63.82
CA ALA A 253 31.26 -12.96 63.85
C ALA A 253 32.48 -12.22 64.44
N SER A 254 32.61 -10.91 64.20
CA SER A 254 33.69 -10.08 64.75
C SER A 254 33.55 -9.85 66.27
N ALA A 255 32.31 -9.76 66.78
CA ALA A 255 32.05 -9.59 68.21
C ALA A 255 32.33 -10.88 69.02
N ALA A 256 32.16 -12.06 68.41
CA ALA A 256 32.43 -13.35 69.05
C ALA A 256 33.94 -13.64 69.24
N THR A 257 34.83 -12.96 68.51
CA THR A 257 36.29 -13.17 68.59
C THR A 257 37.00 -12.24 69.59
N SER A 258 36.33 -11.20 70.11
CA SER A 258 36.89 -10.36 71.19
C SER A 258 36.53 -10.92 72.58
N SER A 259 37.12 -12.04 72.96
CA SER A 259 37.19 -12.43 74.38
C SER A 259 38.21 -11.55 75.12
N PRO A 260 37.95 -11.10 76.37
CA PRO A 260 38.91 -10.28 77.11
C PRO A 260 40.12 -11.12 77.53
N GLN A 261 41.32 -10.69 77.12
CA GLN A 261 42.59 -11.19 77.66
C GLN A 261 42.73 -10.74 79.13
N LEU A 262 42.60 -11.70 80.05
CA LEU A 262 43.03 -11.54 81.44
C LEU A 262 44.58 -11.50 81.46
N GLY A 263 45.16 -10.33 81.68
CA GLY A 263 46.58 -10.17 82.00
C GLY A 263 46.85 -10.52 83.48
N PRO A 264 48.07 -11.00 83.82
CA PRO A 264 48.38 -11.43 85.18
C PRO A 264 48.55 -10.23 86.12
N ASP A 265 47.96 -10.39 87.31
CA ASP A 265 48.06 -9.51 88.47
C ASP A 265 49.52 -9.22 88.87
N ASP A 266 49.80 -7.96 89.21
CA ASP A 266 50.86 -7.60 90.16
C ASP A 266 50.48 -6.34 90.97
N SER A 267 49.95 -6.60 92.17
CA SER A 267 50.37 -5.95 93.42
C SER A 267 50.33 -4.41 93.52
N VAL A 268 49.16 -3.84 93.87
CA VAL A 268 49.02 -2.75 94.88
C VAL A 268 47.54 -2.78 95.34
N PHE A 269 47.14 -3.25 96.51
CA PHE A 269 47.38 -2.66 97.83
C PHE A 269 47.12 -3.73 98.89
N LYS A 270 48.05 -3.80 99.83
CA LYS A 270 47.87 -4.41 101.15
C LYS A 270 46.81 -3.61 101.88
N ASP A 271 45.75 -4.26 102.38
CA ASP A 271 45.41 -4.10 103.80
C ASP A 271 44.36 -5.11 104.28
N VAL A 272 44.55 -5.50 105.55
CA VAL A 272 43.71 -6.31 106.44
C VAL A 272 44.01 -7.81 106.45
N LEU A 273 45.11 -8.13 107.11
CA LEU A 273 45.36 -9.41 107.78
C LEU A 273 45.55 -9.14 109.27
N ILE A 274 44.48 -9.12 110.06
CA ILE A 274 44.55 -9.29 111.53
C ILE A 274 43.36 -10.14 112.00
N ARG A 275 43.67 -11.39 112.37
CA ARG A 275 43.14 -12.19 113.52
C ARG A 275 41.64 -12.54 113.52
N ILE A 276 41.19 -13.79 113.68
CA ILE A 276 41.65 -14.89 114.55
C ILE A 276 40.99 -16.20 114.08
N SER A 277 41.72 -17.32 114.25
CA SER A 277 41.23 -18.69 114.20
C SER A 277 40.23 -18.99 115.32
N LEU A 278 39.06 -19.54 114.98
CA LEU A 278 38.45 -20.77 115.54
C LEU A 278 37.07 -21.00 114.91
#